data_AF-A0AA37BCC1-F1
#
_entry.id   AF-A0AA37BCC1-F1
#
_cell.length_a   1.000
_cell.length_b   1.000
_cell.length_c   1.000
_cell.angle_alpha   90.00
_cell.angle_beta   90.00
_cell.angle_gamma   90.00
#
_symmetry.space_group_name_H-M   'P 1'
#
loop_
_entity.id
_entity.type
_entity.pdbx_description
1 polymer ?
#
loop_
_entity_poly.entity_id
_entity_poly.type
_entity_poly.pdbx_seq_one_letter_code
_entity_poly.pdbx_strand_id
1 'polypeptide(L)'
;MNPRVKHLALPLGGALVATSVAGGAFAGTANAEPDLKSATLAPSANAQAIAGYWTSSKLKEAKTYLAESTATGKLRVGGTTASADGRPGVVAPTGEGGKSAGKSRNVNLPITVGKVFFLDDKGQERWCSGTSIQSKYRNLVATAGHCVYDTDTNKPFSNFVFIPGYYQGKAPWGIYVGARVNMHHDFDVYEDYDYDYAFVNVYNGIKQTGVKEVSKSTYTAAKGFKYTEDRAISKAEFEKGYEKYGELGPYWKKAVDPTVEHVAKPADAAKYIEEYVATGRNGVKLTAVEVVESVYNKAPKGLDNGNKFERKTVRTPISKEEYDKLVKQKADGGFLGKLEATKDVNGTEIAWFKSQYFVKKWVKTTVKELYFHTRYFVITLADAGRLGDNVGGQGFSWNQKLGKKVFTFGYPAYAHLDGHRPYSGHTMKWCYGKTGNAPDVPKYNAQEHQAIKCAFTPGASGSPFLLQYKNSKRTGYVNGVVSLTLDSDGNDRYDRVTTPYFNGETYGIYKSAANRWTGKLPG
;
A
#
# COMPACT_ATOMS: atom_id res chain seq x y z
N MET A 1 24.87 9.38 -18.35
CA MET A 1 25.19 8.36 -19.39
C MET A 1 26.49 7.70 -18.98
N ASN A 2 26.42 6.46 -18.50
CA ASN A 2 27.56 5.58 -18.30
C ASN A 2 27.09 4.20 -18.79
N PRO A 3 27.68 3.62 -19.83
CA PRO A 3 27.25 2.30 -20.31
C PRO A 3 27.69 1.24 -19.30
N ARG A 4 26.75 0.37 -18.90
CA ARG A 4 27.02 -0.77 -17.99
C ARG A 4 28.05 -1.71 -18.65
N VAL A 5 29.17 -1.93 -17.96
CA VAL A 5 30.13 -3.00 -18.26
C VAL A 5 29.53 -4.30 -17.76
N LYS A 6 29.33 -5.27 -18.66
CA LYS A 6 29.01 -6.66 -18.29
C LYS A 6 30.28 -7.29 -17.72
N HIS A 7 30.29 -7.56 -16.42
CA HIS A 7 31.36 -8.36 -15.83
C HIS A 7 31.17 -9.83 -16.23
N LEU A 8 31.92 -10.27 -17.24
CA LEU A 8 32.18 -11.69 -17.44
C LEU A 8 33.01 -12.19 -16.25
N ALA A 9 32.42 -13.04 -15.42
CA ALA A 9 33.17 -13.87 -14.50
C ALA A 9 33.93 -14.94 -15.32
N LEU A 10 35.23 -14.74 -15.49
CA LEU A 10 36.16 -15.75 -15.99
C LEU A 10 36.48 -16.73 -14.84
N PRO A 11 36.22 -18.04 -14.98
CA PRO A 11 36.73 -19.00 -14.03
C PRO A 11 38.23 -19.19 -14.27
N LEU A 12 39.05 -18.78 -13.31
CA LEU A 12 40.46 -19.18 -13.22
C LEU A 12 40.49 -20.67 -12.82
N GLY A 13 40.58 -21.56 -13.82
CA GLY A 13 40.83 -22.98 -13.64
C GLY A 13 42.13 -23.35 -14.34
N GLY A 14 43.14 -23.75 -13.56
CA GLY A 14 44.47 -24.11 -14.04
C GLY A 14 44.46 -25.32 -15.00
N ALA A 15 45.37 -25.27 -15.96
CA ALA A 15 45.63 -26.35 -16.90
C ALA A 15 46.41 -27.50 -16.25
N LEU A 16 45.90 -28.73 -16.32
CA LEU A 16 46.71 -29.95 -16.26
C LEU A 16 46.08 -31.08 -17.12
N VAL A 17 46.83 -31.43 -18.17
CA VAL A 17 47.08 -32.74 -18.82
C VAL A 17 45.89 -33.65 -19.18
N ALA A 18 45.81 -33.94 -20.49
CA ALA A 18 44.92 -34.91 -21.11
C ALA A 18 45.25 -36.37 -20.74
N THR A 19 44.23 -37.15 -20.42
CA THR A 19 44.21 -38.61 -20.64
C THR A 19 42.80 -39.02 -21.05
N SER A 20 42.70 -39.61 -22.23
CA SER A 20 41.46 -40.00 -22.89
C SER A 20 40.81 -41.20 -22.19
N VAL A 21 39.64 -40.99 -21.60
CA VAL A 21 38.65 -42.04 -21.33
C VAL A 21 37.33 -41.60 -21.94
N ALA A 22 36.92 -42.30 -23.00
CA ALA A 22 35.59 -42.17 -23.59
C ALA A 22 34.54 -42.73 -22.61
N GLY A 23 34.05 -41.89 -21.72
CA GLY A 23 32.84 -42.11 -20.93
C GLY A 23 31.82 -41.05 -21.31
N GLY A 24 30.64 -41.47 -21.77
CA GLY A 24 29.57 -40.56 -22.18
C GLY A 24 29.23 -39.55 -21.08
N ALA A 25 29.71 -38.32 -21.23
CA ALA A 25 29.32 -37.22 -20.38
C ALA A 25 27.86 -36.86 -20.73
N PHE A 26 26.92 -37.25 -19.87
CA PHE A 26 25.68 -36.51 -19.77
C PHE A 26 26.07 -35.07 -19.42
N ALA A 27 26.03 -34.19 -20.41
CA ALA A 27 26.07 -32.76 -20.20
C ALA A 27 24.80 -32.39 -19.41
N GLY A 28 24.85 -32.54 -18.09
CA GLY A 28 23.93 -31.84 -17.21
C GLY A 28 24.11 -30.37 -17.50
N THR A 29 23.07 -29.71 -18.02
CA THR A 29 23.04 -28.26 -18.11
C THR A 29 23.29 -27.74 -16.69
N ALA A 30 24.47 -27.17 -16.45
CA ALA A 30 24.75 -26.41 -15.26
C ALA A 30 23.79 -25.21 -15.28
N ASN A 31 22.62 -25.37 -14.65
CA ASN A 31 21.75 -24.24 -14.38
C ASN A 31 22.39 -23.52 -13.21
N ALA A 32 22.84 -22.28 -13.41
CA ALA A 32 23.16 -21.40 -12.29
C ALA A 32 21.99 -21.43 -11.30
N GLU A 33 22.30 -21.44 -10.00
CA GLU A 33 21.27 -21.31 -8.97
C GLU A 33 20.49 -20.00 -9.24
N PRO A 34 19.14 -20.01 -9.23
CA PRO A 34 18.39 -18.79 -9.49
C PRO A 34 18.77 -17.72 -8.47
N ASP A 35 18.75 -16.46 -8.89
CA ASP A 35 19.07 -15.32 -8.02
C ASP A 35 17.91 -15.05 -7.05
N LEU A 36 17.76 -15.97 -6.11
CA LEU A 36 16.62 -16.15 -5.24
C LEU A 36 16.90 -15.51 -3.87
N LYS A 37 16.15 -14.48 -3.54
CA LYS A 37 16.01 -14.01 -2.16
C LYS A 37 14.82 -14.70 -1.49
N SER A 38 15.04 -15.23 -0.29
CA SER A 38 13.99 -15.92 0.48
C SER A 38 14.00 -15.55 1.95
N ALA A 39 12.86 -15.11 2.48
CA ALA A 39 12.71 -14.65 3.86
C ALA A 39 11.50 -15.29 4.55
N THR A 40 11.63 -15.58 5.84
CA THR A 40 10.51 -16.08 6.66
C THR A 40 9.53 -14.94 6.94
N LEU A 41 8.24 -15.18 6.70
CA LEU A 41 7.15 -14.25 7.03
C LEU A 41 6.62 -14.51 8.44
N ALA A 42 6.38 -15.77 8.77
CA ALA A 42 5.94 -16.17 10.10
C ALA A 42 6.30 -17.64 10.39
N PRO A 43 6.69 -17.98 11.63
CA PRO A 43 6.77 -19.37 12.06
C PRO A 43 5.37 -19.98 12.20
N SER A 44 5.25 -21.30 12.06
CA SER A 44 3.95 -22.01 12.12
C SER A 44 3.21 -21.81 13.44
N ALA A 45 3.96 -21.66 14.55
CA ALA A 45 3.43 -21.35 15.88
C ALA A 45 2.61 -20.05 15.92
N ASN A 46 2.91 -19.09 15.05
CA ASN A 46 2.23 -17.79 15.04
C ASN A 46 1.05 -17.74 14.06
N ALA A 47 0.86 -18.78 13.23
CA ALA A 47 -0.13 -18.72 12.14
C ALA A 47 -1.57 -18.58 12.66
N GLN A 48 -1.93 -19.27 13.74
CA GLN A 48 -3.26 -19.09 14.34
C GLN A 48 -3.45 -17.66 14.88
N ALA A 49 -2.41 -17.06 15.47
CA ALA A 49 -2.46 -15.70 15.96
C ALA A 49 -2.61 -14.66 14.85
N ILE A 50 -1.87 -14.83 13.76
CA ILE A 50 -1.97 -13.96 12.59
C ILE A 50 -3.35 -14.11 11.92
N ALA A 51 -3.87 -15.33 11.79
CA ALA A 51 -5.22 -15.52 11.23
C ALA A 51 -6.32 -14.98 12.14
N GLY A 52 -6.16 -15.06 13.47
CA GLY A 52 -7.08 -14.48 14.45
C GLY A 52 -7.03 -12.96 14.50
N TYR A 53 -5.88 -12.35 14.20
CA TYR A 53 -5.71 -10.90 14.10
C TYR A 53 -6.59 -10.30 12.99
N TRP A 54 -6.70 -10.96 11.83
CA TRP A 54 -7.48 -10.47 10.69
C TRP A 54 -8.98 -10.72 10.86
N THR A 55 -9.64 -9.86 11.63
CA THR A 55 -11.11 -9.88 11.83
C THR A 55 -11.84 -9.33 10.61
N SER A 56 -13.15 -9.60 10.50
CA SER A 56 -13.95 -9.04 9.40
C SER A 56 -13.93 -7.51 9.37
N SER A 57 -13.81 -6.82 10.51
CA SER A 57 -13.75 -5.34 10.54
C SER A 57 -12.41 -4.84 10.02
N LYS A 58 -11.30 -5.38 10.54
CA LYS A 58 -9.95 -5.07 10.07
C LYS A 58 -9.78 -5.32 8.57
N LEU A 59 -10.29 -6.44 8.09
CA LEU A 59 -10.29 -6.76 6.65
C LEU A 59 -11.10 -5.79 5.78
N LYS A 60 -12.10 -5.09 6.34
CA LYS A 60 -12.88 -4.07 5.62
C LYS A 60 -12.22 -2.68 5.71
N GLU A 61 -11.60 -2.38 6.84
CA GLU A 61 -10.99 -1.09 7.16
C GLU A 61 -9.57 -0.96 6.59
N ALA A 62 -8.88 -2.09 6.37
CA ALA A 62 -7.57 -2.12 5.76
C ALA A 62 -7.55 -1.33 4.45
N LYS A 63 -6.47 -0.57 4.26
CA LYS A 63 -6.33 0.33 3.12
C LYS A 63 -5.52 -0.34 2.02
N THR A 64 -5.77 0.03 0.77
CA THR A 64 -4.87 -0.39 -0.30
C THR A 64 -3.45 0.07 0.01
N TYR A 65 -2.47 -0.80 -0.23
CA TYR A 65 -1.09 -0.35 -0.26
C TYR A 65 -0.88 0.49 -1.51
N LEU A 66 -0.30 1.68 -1.33
CA LEU A 66 -0.18 2.68 -2.40
C LEU A 66 1.27 2.96 -2.78
N ALA A 67 2.23 2.28 -2.16
CA ALA A 67 3.64 2.70 -2.17
C ALA A 67 4.13 3.11 -3.55
N GLU A 68 3.64 2.48 -4.63
CA GLU A 68 4.14 2.79 -5.97
C GLU A 68 3.08 2.82 -7.06
N SER A 69 1.83 3.01 -6.65
CA SER A 69 0.69 2.90 -7.55
C SER A 69 0.46 4.11 -8.47
N THR A 70 1.25 5.17 -8.30
CA THR A 70 1.10 6.40 -9.08
C THR A 70 2.40 6.69 -9.80
N ALA A 71 2.53 6.19 -11.03
CA ALA A 71 3.66 6.49 -11.88
C ALA A 71 3.18 7.05 -13.23
N THR A 72 3.89 8.06 -13.72
CA THR A 72 3.79 8.53 -15.10
C THR A 72 4.98 7.97 -15.86
N GLY A 73 4.69 7.32 -16.99
CA GLY A 73 5.71 6.69 -17.85
C GLY A 73 5.60 7.23 -19.27
N LYS A 74 6.73 7.35 -19.98
CA LYS A 74 6.73 7.73 -21.41
C LYS A 74 6.96 6.47 -22.23
N LEU A 75 6.07 6.21 -23.19
CA LEU A 75 6.26 5.12 -24.15
C LEU A 75 7.48 5.44 -25.02
N ARG A 76 8.57 4.69 -24.89
CA ARG A 76 9.75 4.83 -25.76
C ARG A 76 9.66 3.89 -26.94
N VAL A 77 9.78 4.44 -28.14
CA VAL A 77 9.99 3.65 -29.37
C VAL A 77 11.46 3.21 -29.37
N GLY A 78 11.72 1.90 -29.18
CA GLY A 78 13.06 1.32 -29.15
C GLY A 78 13.68 1.07 -27.77
N GLY A 79 12.88 1.08 -26.69
CA GLY A 79 13.33 0.63 -25.36
C GLY A 79 13.73 -0.85 -25.33
N THR A 80 14.46 -1.27 -24.28
CA THR A 80 14.81 -2.67 -24.04
C THR A 80 13.54 -3.52 -24.01
N THR A 81 13.40 -4.40 -25.00
CA THR A 81 12.24 -5.29 -25.07
C THR A 81 12.37 -6.38 -24.03
N ALA A 82 11.28 -6.65 -23.32
CA ALA A 82 11.09 -7.84 -22.48
C ALA A 82 11.83 -9.06 -23.06
N SER A 83 12.93 -9.45 -22.42
CA SER A 83 13.89 -10.37 -23.03
C SER A 83 13.66 -11.78 -22.54
N ALA A 84 13.11 -12.63 -23.42
CA ALA A 84 13.09 -14.07 -23.17
C ALA A 84 14.53 -14.60 -23.15
N ASP A 85 14.91 -15.27 -22.07
CA ASP A 85 16.22 -15.89 -21.87
C ASP A 85 16.27 -17.35 -22.34
N GLY A 86 15.14 -17.87 -22.85
CA GLY A 86 14.99 -19.27 -23.21
C GLY A 86 13.69 -19.59 -23.93
N ARG A 87 13.38 -20.89 -24.04
CA ARG A 87 12.16 -21.35 -24.72
C ARG A 87 10.92 -21.03 -23.87
N PRO A 88 9.79 -20.65 -24.50
CA PRO A 88 8.51 -20.50 -23.81
C PRO A 88 8.11 -21.79 -23.10
N GLY A 89 7.67 -21.68 -21.84
CA GLY A 89 7.24 -22.84 -21.06
C GLY A 89 5.97 -22.59 -20.26
N VAL A 90 5.32 -23.70 -19.86
CA VAL A 90 4.09 -23.69 -19.08
C VAL A 90 4.07 -24.83 -18.05
N VAL A 91 3.43 -24.57 -16.92
CA VAL A 91 2.99 -25.57 -15.93
C VAL A 91 1.46 -25.52 -15.87
N ALA A 92 0.82 -26.67 -16.01
CA ALA A 92 -0.63 -26.76 -16.06
C ALA A 92 -1.28 -26.36 -14.71
N PRO A 93 -2.46 -25.71 -14.72
CA PRO A 93 -3.23 -25.43 -13.51
C PRO A 93 -3.66 -26.71 -12.76
N THR A 94 -3.92 -26.61 -11.46
CA THR A 94 -4.41 -27.71 -10.61
C THR A 94 -5.73 -27.37 -9.93
N GLY A 95 -6.79 -28.19 -10.11
CA GLY A 95 -8.11 -28.02 -9.45
C GLY A 95 -8.91 -26.79 -9.92
N GLU A 96 -10.21 -26.78 -10.21
CA GLU A 96 -11.24 -27.82 -10.36
C GLU A 96 -11.54 -28.01 -11.86
N GLY A 97 -11.28 -29.21 -12.37
CA GLY A 97 -11.84 -29.69 -13.63
C GLY A 97 -13.21 -30.38 -13.47
N GLY A 98 -13.93 -30.16 -12.36
CA GLY A 98 -15.07 -31.00 -11.96
C GLY A 98 -16.46 -30.39 -12.17
N LYS A 99 -16.63 -29.07 -12.01
CA LYS A 99 -17.91 -28.41 -12.33
C LYS A 99 -17.63 -27.23 -13.25
N SER A 100 -17.96 -27.42 -14.52
CA SER A 100 -18.09 -26.31 -15.45
C SER A 100 -18.90 -25.21 -14.76
N ALA A 101 -18.38 -23.98 -14.69
CA ALA A 101 -19.07 -22.82 -14.13
C ALA A 101 -20.30 -22.39 -14.98
N GLY A 102 -20.92 -23.32 -15.71
CA GLY A 102 -21.95 -23.11 -16.71
C GLY A 102 -21.40 -22.48 -17.99
N LYS A 103 -22.20 -22.55 -19.08
CA LYS A 103 -21.99 -21.73 -20.28
C LYS A 103 -22.53 -20.31 -20.00
N SER A 104 -21.83 -19.54 -19.18
CA SER A 104 -22.17 -18.13 -18.97
C SER A 104 -21.57 -17.26 -20.08
N ARG A 105 -22.35 -16.28 -20.57
CA ARG A 105 -21.83 -15.20 -21.43
C ARG A 105 -21.01 -14.18 -20.61
N ASN A 106 -21.16 -14.17 -19.28
CA ASN A 106 -20.40 -13.30 -18.38
C ASN A 106 -19.07 -13.94 -17.97
N VAL A 107 -18.08 -13.10 -17.70
CA VAL A 107 -16.79 -13.54 -17.15
C VAL A 107 -17.01 -14.09 -15.74
N ASN A 108 -16.70 -15.36 -15.56
CA ASN A 108 -16.68 -16.04 -14.27
C ASN A 108 -15.39 -15.65 -13.55
N LEU A 109 -15.51 -15.11 -12.35
CA LEU A 109 -14.34 -14.69 -11.58
C LEU A 109 -13.59 -15.90 -11.00
N PRO A 110 -12.25 -15.93 -11.06
CA PRO A 110 -11.45 -17.01 -10.50
C PRO A 110 -11.46 -17.01 -8.97
N ILE A 111 -11.86 -18.14 -8.37
CA ILE A 111 -11.81 -18.33 -6.92
C ILE A 111 -10.38 -18.43 -6.37
N THR A 112 -9.40 -18.72 -7.24
CA THR A 112 -7.98 -18.69 -6.89
C THR A 112 -7.47 -17.29 -6.62
N VAL A 113 -8.14 -16.25 -7.12
CA VAL A 113 -7.72 -14.86 -6.96
C VAL A 113 -8.35 -14.30 -5.69
N GLY A 114 -7.55 -13.54 -4.95
CA GLY A 114 -7.93 -13.03 -3.64
C GLY A 114 -7.19 -11.76 -3.30
N LYS A 115 -7.31 -11.35 -2.04
CA LYS A 115 -6.51 -10.27 -1.48
C LYS A 115 -5.39 -10.84 -0.64
N VAL A 116 -4.25 -10.17 -0.66
CA VAL A 116 -3.24 -10.31 0.38
C VAL A 116 -3.39 -9.16 1.35
N PHE A 117 -3.29 -9.43 2.65
CA PHE A 117 -3.33 -8.44 3.72
C PHE A 117 -2.06 -8.54 4.55
N PHE A 118 -1.56 -7.41 5.03
CA PHE A 118 -0.32 -7.34 5.80
C PHE A 118 -0.27 -6.04 6.62
N LEU A 119 0.69 -5.95 7.52
CA LEU A 119 1.05 -4.70 8.18
C LEU A 119 2.32 -4.13 7.56
N ASP A 120 2.26 -2.86 7.18
CA ASP A 120 3.46 -2.13 6.74
C ASP A 120 4.44 -1.89 7.90
N ASP A 121 5.60 -1.30 7.59
CA ASP A 121 6.64 -0.91 8.56
C ASP A 121 6.12 -0.04 9.71
N LYS A 122 5.05 0.73 9.45
CA LYS A 122 4.35 1.61 10.39
C LYS A 122 3.22 0.90 11.14
N GLY A 123 3.06 -0.41 10.96
CA GLY A 123 2.01 -1.22 11.60
C GLY A 123 0.61 -0.94 11.05
N GLN A 124 0.47 -0.31 9.89
CA GLN A 124 -0.82 0.00 9.29
C GLN A 124 -1.35 -1.20 8.50
N GLU A 125 -2.65 -1.45 8.59
CA GLU A 125 -3.32 -2.53 7.88
C GLU A 125 -3.46 -2.21 6.38
N ARG A 126 -2.75 -3.00 5.57
CA ARG A 126 -2.64 -2.85 4.13
C ARG A 126 -3.17 -4.06 3.38
N TRP A 127 -3.48 -3.87 2.12
CA TRP A 127 -3.77 -4.98 1.21
C TRP A 127 -3.34 -4.71 -0.22
N CYS A 128 -3.07 -5.81 -0.93
CA CYS A 128 -2.91 -5.93 -2.38
C CYS A 128 -3.81 -7.07 -2.90
N SER A 129 -3.64 -7.45 -4.16
CA SER A 129 -4.23 -8.64 -4.78
C SER A 129 -3.20 -9.79 -4.84
N GLY A 130 -3.68 -11.01 -5.05
CA GLY A 130 -2.82 -12.16 -5.28
C GLY A 130 -3.60 -13.35 -5.83
N THR A 131 -2.90 -14.40 -6.25
CA THR A 131 -3.55 -15.63 -6.72
C THR A 131 -2.86 -16.89 -6.23
N SER A 132 -3.66 -17.90 -5.90
CA SER A 132 -3.18 -19.27 -5.77
C SER A 132 -2.65 -19.78 -7.11
N ILE A 133 -1.47 -20.40 -7.08
CA ILE A 133 -0.80 -21.00 -8.25
C ILE A 133 -0.43 -22.46 -8.00
N GLN A 134 -0.25 -23.21 -9.08
CA GLN A 134 0.15 -24.61 -9.01
C GLN A 134 1.44 -24.77 -8.20
N SER A 135 1.47 -25.79 -7.34
CA SER A 135 2.66 -26.18 -6.58
C SER A 135 2.53 -27.62 -6.09
N LYS A 136 3.66 -28.27 -5.81
CA LYS A 136 3.72 -29.66 -5.33
C LYS A 136 2.91 -29.84 -4.03
N TYR A 137 3.00 -28.88 -3.13
CA TYR A 137 2.35 -28.92 -1.81
C TYR A 137 1.06 -28.09 -1.72
N ARG A 138 0.58 -27.54 -2.86
CA ARG A 138 -0.70 -26.83 -2.95
C ARG A 138 -0.79 -25.64 -1.99
N ASN A 139 0.30 -24.90 -1.86
CA ASN A 139 0.51 -23.89 -0.82
C ASN A 139 1.23 -22.65 -1.34
N LEU A 140 1.05 -22.29 -2.62
CA LEU A 140 1.80 -21.20 -3.26
C LEU A 140 0.88 -20.10 -3.79
N VAL A 141 1.27 -18.86 -3.51
CA VAL A 141 0.58 -17.63 -3.94
C VAL A 141 1.54 -16.78 -4.77
N ALA A 142 1.09 -16.26 -5.92
CA ALA A 142 1.78 -15.19 -6.65
C ALA A 142 1.20 -13.82 -6.27
N THR A 143 2.08 -12.85 -6.07
CA THR A 143 1.78 -11.43 -5.82
C THR A 143 2.94 -10.55 -6.31
N ALA A 144 2.83 -9.23 -6.27
CA ALA A 144 3.95 -8.31 -6.50
C ALA A 144 4.94 -8.35 -5.32
N GLY A 145 6.22 -8.07 -5.59
CA GLY A 145 7.29 -8.01 -4.58
C GLY A 145 7.02 -6.93 -3.53
N HIS A 146 6.64 -5.74 -3.96
CA HIS A 146 6.32 -4.61 -3.09
C HIS A 146 5.05 -4.83 -2.25
N CYS A 147 4.29 -5.91 -2.48
CA CYS A 147 3.13 -6.26 -1.66
C CYS A 147 3.48 -7.20 -0.49
N VAL A 148 4.73 -7.62 -0.37
CA VAL A 148 5.21 -8.55 0.66
C VAL A 148 6.53 -8.11 1.28
N TYR A 149 7.30 -7.27 0.60
CA TYR A 149 8.60 -6.79 1.04
C TYR A 149 8.70 -5.28 0.94
N ASP A 150 9.31 -4.69 1.96
CA ASP A 150 9.63 -3.28 2.06
C ASP A 150 11.11 -3.10 1.74
N THR A 151 11.42 -2.47 0.61
CA THR A 151 12.80 -2.24 0.15
C THR A 151 13.50 -1.15 0.97
N ASP A 152 12.76 -0.13 1.43
CA ASP A 152 13.30 0.95 2.26
C ASP A 152 13.85 0.43 3.60
N THR A 153 13.11 -0.48 4.24
CA THR A 153 13.49 -1.09 5.53
C THR A 153 14.18 -2.45 5.38
N ASN A 154 14.29 -2.94 4.14
CA ASN A 154 14.84 -4.23 3.76
C ASN A 154 14.26 -5.41 4.57
N LYS A 155 12.93 -5.45 4.71
CA LYS A 155 12.21 -6.44 5.54
C LYS A 155 10.91 -6.91 4.89
N PRO A 156 10.53 -8.18 5.10
CA PRO A 156 9.19 -8.62 4.74
C PRO A 156 8.14 -7.97 5.66
N PHE A 157 6.96 -7.68 5.11
CA PHE A 157 5.83 -7.20 5.90
C PHE A 157 5.34 -8.24 6.89
N SER A 158 4.80 -7.76 8.02
CA SER A 158 4.32 -8.63 9.10
C SER A 158 2.83 -8.95 8.95
N ASN A 159 2.37 -9.97 9.67
CA ASN A 159 0.99 -10.49 9.63
C ASN A 159 0.46 -10.77 8.22
N PHE A 160 1.33 -11.18 7.29
CA PHE A 160 0.93 -11.45 5.92
C PHE A 160 -0.06 -12.62 5.83
N VAL A 161 -1.22 -12.40 5.19
CA VAL A 161 -2.21 -13.44 4.87
C VAL A 161 -2.72 -13.31 3.44
N PHE A 162 -3.06 -14.44 2.83
CA PHE A 162 -3.80 -14.51 1.58
C PHE A 162 -5.22 -15.01 1.83
N ILE A 163 -6.22 -14.34 1.26
CA ILE A 163 -7.63 -14.70 1.35
C ILE A 163 -8.20 -14.86 -0.06
N PRO A 164 -8.23 -16.10 -0.59
CA PRO A 164 -8.80 -16.36 -1.91
C PRO A 164 -10.31 -16.12 -1.90
N GLY A 165 -10.84 -15.58 -3.00
CA GLY A 165 -12.25 -15.25 -3.13
C GLY A 165 -12.75 -14.22 -2.10
N TYR A 166 -11.88 -13.36 -1.58
CA TYR A 166 -12.25 -12.31 -0.63
C TYR A 166 -13.45 -11.49 -1.11
N TYR A 167 -14.39 -11.22 -0.20
CA TYR A 167 -15.54 -10.36 -0.48
C TYR A 167 -16.01 -9.64 0.78
N GLN A 168 -15.87 -8.31 0.81
CA GLN A 168 -16.41 -7.45 1.89
C GLN A 168 -16.15 -7.97 3.32
N GLY A 169 -14.89 -8.28 3.64
CA GLY A 169 -14.48 -8.80 4.96
C GLY A 169 -14.69 -10.30 5.16
N LYS A 170 -15.19 -11.03 4.16
CA LYS A 170 -15.38 -12.48 4.22
C LYS A 170 -14.15 -13.22 3.70
N ALA A 171 -13.80 -14.31 4.39
CA ALA A 171 -12.77 -15.27 4.00
C ALA A 171 -13.41 -16.65 3.72
N PRO A 172 -14.16 -16.80 2.61
CA PRO A 172 -15.01 -17.99 2.38
C PRO A 172 -14.22 -19.30 2.31
N TRP A 173 -12.97 -19.24 1.87
CA TRP A 173 -12.09 -20.38 1.69
C TRP A 173 -11.01 -20.50 2.77
N GLY A 174 -11.08 -19.67 3.82
CA GLY A 174 -10.10 -19.59 4.89
C GLY A 174 -9.07 -18.47 4.70
N ILE A 175 -8.33 -18.21 5.77
CA ILE A 175 -7.23 -17.25 5.86
C ILE A 175 -5.92 -18.03 5.80
N TYR A 176 -5.09 -17.77 4.80
CA TYR A 176 -3.84 -18.50 4.57
C TYR A 176 -2.65 -17.65 4.99
N VAL A 177 -2.03 -17.98 6.11
CA VAL A 177 -0.89 -17.20 6.64
C VAL A 177 0.37 -17.45 5.83
N GLY A 178 1.08 -16.39 5.48
CA GLY A 178 2.38 -16.44 4.83
C GLY A 178 3.43 -17.08 5.72
N ALA A 179 4.07 -18.14 5.22
CA ALA A 179 5.18 -18.81 5.90
C ALA A 179 6.52 -18.23 5.43
N ARG A 180 6.68 -18.10 4.11
CA ARG A 180 7.94 -17.68 3.49
C ARG A 180 7.68 -16.98 2.17
N VAL A 181 8.43 -15.93 1.91
CA VAL A 181 8.46 -15.23 0.61
C VAL A 181 9.69 -15.64 -0.19
N ASN A 182 9.53 -15.70 -1.51
CA ASN A 182 10.59 -15.99 -2.48
C ASN A 182 10.48 -14.92 -3.59
N MET A 183 11.54 -14.15 -3.78
CA MET A 183 11.60 -13.03 -4.74
C MET A 183 12.95 -13.04 -5.46
N HIS A 184 13.08 -12.21 -6.48
CA HIS A 184 14.37 -12.01 -7.16
C HIS A 184 15.28 -11.13 -6.31
N HIS A 185 16.59 -11.39 -6.33
CA HIS A 185 17.56 -10.59 -5.58
C HIS A 185 17.63 -9.13 -6.05
N ASP A 186 17.57 -8.91 -7.36
CA ASP A 186 17.61 -7.54 -7.91
C ASP A 186 16.44 -6.66 -7.45
N PHE A 187 15.29 -7.26 -7.11
CA PHE A 187 14.19 -6.50 -6.51
C PHE A 187 14.55 -5.99 -5.11
N ASP A 188 15.13 -6.84 -4.25
CA ASP A 188 15.41 -6.47 -2.85
C ASP A 188 16.66 -5.60 -2.67
N VAL A 189 17.64 -5.73 -3.58
CA VAL A 189 18.92 -5.02 -3.48
C VAL A 189 19.01 -3.78 -4.36
N TYR A 190 18.44 -3.84 -5.57
CA TYR A 190 18.56 -2.76 -6.55
C TYR A 190 17.26 -2.01 -6.80
N GLU A 191 16.18 -2.38 -6.09
CA GLU A 191 14.84 -1.84 -6.32
C GLU A 191 14.47 -1.94 -7.81
N ASP A 192 14.82 -3.07 -8.41
CA ASP A 192 14.60 -3.32 -9.84
C ASP A 192 13.17 -3.85 -10.05
N TYR A 193 12.26 -2.97 -10.47
CA TYR A 193 10.87 -3.34 -10.64
C TYR A 193 10.63 -4.28 -11.81
N ASP A 194 11.59 -4.45 -12.74
CA ASP A 194 11.49 -5.53 -13.72
C ASP A 194 11.41 -6.93 -13.07
N TYR A 195 11.74 -7.02 -11.78
CA TYR A 195 11.56 -8.20 -10.95
C TYR A 195 10.57 -8.03 -9.78
N ASP A 196 9.64 -7.07 -9.84
CA ASP A 196 8.60 -6.83 -8.84
C ASP A 196 7.51 -7.92 -8.83
N TYR A 197 7.92 -9.12 -8.47
CA TYR A 197 7.08 -10.29 -8.26
C TYR A 197 7.58 -11.09 -7.06
N ALA A 198 6.65 -11.79 -6.43
CA ALA A 198 6.97 -12.70 -5.33
C ALA A 198 6.07 -13.93 -5.32
N PHE A 199 6.67 -15.03 -4.85
CA PHE A 199 5.98 -16.29 -4.61
C PHE A 199 5.97 -16.58 -3.12
N VAL A 200 4.79 -16.54 -2.51
CA VAL A 200 4.61 -16.73 -1.07
C VAL A 200 4.10 -18.14 -0.79
N ASN A 201 4.90 -18.92 -0.07
CA ASN A 201 4.45 -20.17 0.51
C ASN A 201 3.57 -19.87 1.73
N VAL A 202 2.40 -20.50 1.81
CA VAL A 202 1.45 -20.33 2.92
C VAL A 202 1.31 -21.61 3.75
N TYR A 203 0.84 -21.47 4.99
CA TYR A 203 0.37 -22.61 5.79
C TYR A 203 -1.00 -23.11 5.32
N ASN A 204 -1.53 -24.17 5.94
CA ASN A 204 -2.94 -24.52 5.81
C ASN A 204 -3.82 -23.31 6.19
N GLY A 205 -4.97 -23.21 5.52
CA GLY A 205 -5.92 -22.14 5.78
C GLY A 205 -6.55 -22.29 7.16
N ILE A 206 -6.97 -21.17 7.73
CA ILE A 206 -7.66 -21.13 9.02
C ILE A 206 -9.03 -20.49 8.81
N LYS A 207 -10.10 -21.14 9.28
CA LYS A 207 -11.46 -20.60 9.28
C LYS A 207 -11.81 -20.07 10.67
N GLN A 208 -12.38 -18.87 10.72
CA GLN A 208 -13.02 -18.32 11.91
C GLN A 208 -14.48 -18.79 11.95
N THR A 209 -14.76 -19.94 12.58
CA THR A 209 -16.06 -20.64 12.48
C THR A 209 -17.05 -20.27 13.59
N GLY A 210 -16.58 -19.70 14.70
CA GLY A 210 -17.39 -19.43 15.88
C GLY A 210 -17.21 -18.02 16.44
N VAL A 211 -17.33 -16.99 15.60
CA VAL A 211 -17.28 -15.60 16.07
C VAL A 211 -18.53 -15.31 16.90
N LYS A 212 -18.37 -15.16 18.22
CA LYS A 212 -19.46 -14.86 19.16
C LYS A 212 -19.17 -13.56 19.89
N GLU A 213 -20.11 -12.62 19.84
CA GLU A 213 -20.10 -11.47 20.73
C GLU A 213 -20.49 -11.94 22.14
N VAL A 214 -19.72 -11.54 23.14
CA VAL A 214 -19.88 -11.96 24.53
C VAL A 214 -19.78 -10.77 25.48
N SER A 215 -20.14 -10.97 26.74
CA SER A 215 -19.94 -9.96 27.78
C SER A 215 -18.45 -9.77 28.11
N LYS A 216 -18.09 -8.62 28.71
CA LYS A 216 -16.73 -8.34 29.19
C LYS A 216 -16.21 -9.43 30.14
N SER A 217 -17.04 -9.94 31.05
CA SER A 217 -16.64 -10.99 32.00
C SER A 217 -16.36 -12.32 31.28
N THR A 218 -17.24 -12.72 30.36
CA THR A 218 -17.02 -13.91 29.51
C THR A 218 -15.77 -13.76 28.65
N TYR A 219 -15.53 -12.58 28.07
CA TYR A 219 -14.32 -12.29 27.31
C TYR A 219 -13.05 -12.43 28.14
N THR A 220 -13.04 -11.88 29.36
CA THR A 220 -11.91 -11.99 30.28
C THR A 220 -11.63 -13.46 30.61
N ALA A 221 -12.66 -14.25 30.91
CA ALA A 221 -12.54 -15.67 31.25
C ALA A 221 -12.23 -16.59 30.04
N ALA A 222 -12.56 -16.15 28.82
CA ALA A 222 -12.39 -16.95 27.62
C ALA A 222 -10.90 -17.23 27.33
N LYS A 223 -10.63 -18.50 27.01
CA LYS A 223 -9.36 -18.99 26.48
C LYS A 223 -9.43 -19.02 24.95
N GLY A 224 -8.27 -18.95 24.30
CA GLY A 224 -8.16 -18.92 22.84
C GLY A 224 -8.31 -17.51 22.26
N PHE A 225 -8.59 -17.45 20.96
CA PHE A 225 -8.62 -16.18 20.23
C PHE A 225 -9.80 -15.33 20.62
N LYS A 226 -9.50 -14.08 20.97
CA LYS A 226 -10.47 -13.08 21.36
C LYS A 226 -10.00 -11.70 20.94
N TYR A 227 -10.93 -10.83 20.60
CA TYR A 227 -10.64 -9.45 20.21
C TYR A 227 -11.77 -8.51 20.63
N THR A 228 -11.47 -7.22 20.62
CA THR A 228 -12.44 -6.15 20.85
C THR A 228 -12.62 -5.29 19.61
N GLU A 229 -13.82 -4.76 19.42
CA GLU A 229 -14.10 -3.74 18.39
C GLU A 229 -14.76 -2.53 19.06
N ASP A 230 -14.19 -1.35 18.85
CA ASP A 230 -14.80 -0.11 19.29
C ASP A 230 -15.75 0.40 18.22
N ARG A 231 -17.06 0.36 18.53
CA ARG A 231 -18.10 0.88 17.64
C ARG A 231 -18.39 2.32 18.02
N ALA A 232 -18.24 3.25 17.08
CA ALA A 232 -18.73 4.61 17.26
C ALA A 232 -20.25 4.61 17.48
N ILE A 233 -20.73 5.38 18.46
CA ILE A 233 -22.14 5.48 18.85
C ILE A 233 -22.54 6.95 19.03
N SER A 234 -23.84 7.19 19.10
CA SER A 234 -24.38 8.49 19.46
C SER A 234 -24.16 8.83 20.94
N LYS A 235 -24.19 10.13 21.28
CA LYS A 235 -24.16 10.58 22.68
C LYS A 235 -25.27 9.96 23.51
N ALA A 236 -26.49 9.89 22.97
CA ALA A 236 -27.65 9.31 23.65
C ALA A 236 -27.47 7.81 23.92
N GLU A 237 -26.88 7.05 22.99
CA GLU A 237 -26.53 5.66 23.25
C GLU A 237 -25.45 5.51 24.33
N PHE A 238 -24.47 6.42 24.34
CA PHE A 238 -23.43 6.45 25.38
C PHE A 238 -24.02 6.73 26.75
N GLU A 239 -24.86 7.76 26.89
CA GLU A 239 -25.49 8.13 28.16
C GLU A 239 -26.32 6.98 28.73
N LYS A 240 -27.16 6.34 27.90
CA LYS A 240 -27.93 5.15 28.31
C LYS A 240 -27.04 3.97 28.71
N GLY A 241 -25.97 3.74 27.97
CA GLY A 241 -25.01 2.67 28.27
C GLY A 241 -24.24 2.95 29.57
N TYR A 242 -23.78 4.18 29.74
CA TYR A 242 -23.04 4.62 30.92
C TYR A 242 -23.91 4.61 32.17
N GLU A 243 -25.19 5.00 32.09
CA GLU A 243 -26.15 4.88 33.19
C GLU A 243 -26.33 3.42 33.63
N LYS A 244 -26.39 2.50 32.66
CA LYS A 244 -26.58 1.07 32.95
C LYS A 244 -25.34 0.36 33.49
N TYR A 245 -24.14 0.70 33.00
CA TYR A 245 -22.92 -0.06 33.25
C TYR A 245 -21.85 0.70 34.05
N GLY A 246 -22.01 2.01 34.25
CA GLY A 246 -21.06 2.88 34.94
C GLY A 246 -19.71 3.00 34.25
N GLU A 247 -18.75 3.58 34.96
CA GLU A 247 -17.38 3.87 34.48
C GLU A 247 -16.60 2.60 34.07
N LEU A 248 -16.87 1.46 34.73
CA LEU A 248 -16.23 0.19 34.41
C LEU A 248 -16.87 -0.56 33.23
N GLY A 249 -17.95 0.01 32.68
CA GLY A 249 -18.69 -0.50 31.54
C GLY A 249 -17.93 -0.41 30.21
N PRO A 250 -18.51 -0.91 29.11
CA PRO A 250 -17.88 -0.90 27.79
C PRO A 250 -18.07 0.40 27.01
N TYR A 251 -18.56 1.46 27.66
CA TYR A 251 -18.89 2.73 27.02
C TYR A 251 -17.86 3.78 27.39
N TRP A 252 -17.25 4.40 26.39
CA TRP A 252 -16.19 5.39 26.62
C TRP A 252 -16.29 6.54 25.61
N LYS A 253 -15.63 7.65 25.91
CA LYS A 253 -15.59 8.83 25.04
C LYS A 253 -14.18 9.33 24.84
N LYS A 254 -13.93 9.97 23.70
CA LYS A 254 -12.65 10.60 23.34
C LYS A 254 -12.89 12.03 22.90
N ALA A 255 -12.17 12.97 23.49
CA ALA A 255 -12.07 14.31 22.94
C ALA A 255 -11.16 14.26 21.70
N VAL A 256 -11.64 14.76 20.58
CA VAL A 256 -10.81 14.97 19.38
C VAL A 256 -10.25 16.39 19.42
N ASP A 257 -9.06 16.57 18.84
CA ASP A 257 -8.46 17.88 18.69
C ASP A 257 -9.47 18.86 18.11
N PRO A 258 -9.53 20.08 18.66
CA PRO A 258 -10.62 20.96 18.33
C PRO A 258 -10.53 21.43 16.88
N THR A 259 -11.67 21.41 16.20
CA THR A 259 -11.77 21.96 14.85
C THR A 259 -11.74 23.48 14.94
N VAL A 260 -10.90 24.11 14.12
CA VAL A 260 -10.79 25.57 14.01
C VAL A 260 -11.61 26.04 12.81
N GLU A 261 -12.79 26.61 13.08
CA GLU A 261 -13.68 27.14 12.06
C GLU A 261 -13.49 28.65 11.91
N HIS A 262 -13.61 29.17 10.69
CA HIS A 262 -13.67 30.62 10.47
C HIS A 262 -15.06 31.15 10.79
N VAL A 263 -15.13 32.15 11.65
CA VAL A 263 -16.41 32.75 12.07
C VAL A 263 -16.42 34.25 11.83
N ALA A 264 -17.61 34.84 11.79
CA ALA A 264 -17.76 36.29 11.78
C ALA A 264 -17.37 36.89 13.14
N LYS A 265 -17.10 38.20 13.15
CA LYS A 265 -16.85 38.97 14.37
C LYS A 265 -18.04 38.86 15.34
N PRO A 266 -17.84 38.46 16.60
CA PRO A 266 -18.91 38.48 17.60
C PRO A 266 -19.49 39.88 17.83
N ALA A 267 -20.78 39.97 18.16
CA ALA A 267 -21.46 41.24 18.41
C ALA A 267 -20.87 41.98 19.62
N ASP A 268 -20.44 41.25 20.64
CA ASP A 268 -19.84 41.76 21.87
C ASP A 268 -18.32 41.95 21.78
N ALA A 269 -17.71 41.71 20.61
CA ALA A 269 -16.25 41.71 20.43
C ALA A 269 -15.58 43.02 20.87
N ALA A 270 -16.24 44.17 20.66
CA ALA A 270 -15.71 45.47 21.07
C ALA A 270 -15.60 45.61 22.59
N LYS A 271 -16.51 44.99 23.35
CA LYS A 271 -16.56 45.06 24.81
C LYS A 271 -15.53 44.14 25.47
N TYR A 272 -15.24 42.99 24.87
CA TYR A 272 -14.40 41.93 25.44
C TYR A 272 -13.14 41.63 24.62
N ILE A 273 -12.62 42.63 23.90
CA ILE A 273 -11.54 42.40 22.93
C ILE A 273 -10.27 41.82 23.55
N GLU A 274 -9.90 42.23 24.76
CA GLU A 274 -8.71 41.71 25.44
C GLU A 274 -8.83 40.23 25.80
N GLU A 275 -10.02 39.81 26.23
CA GLU A 275 -10.32 38.40 26.50
C GLU A 275 -10.29 37.59 25.20
N TYR A 276 -10.92 38.08 24.12
CA TYR A 276 -10.93 37.43 22.82
C TYR A 276 -9.53 37.27 22.20
N VAL A 277 -8.58 38.16 22.50
CA VAL A 277 -7.20 38.07 22.00
C VAL A 277 -6.33 37.18 22.89
N ALA A 278 -6.43 37.31 24.22
CA ALA A 278 -5.59 36.57 25.15
C ALA A 278 -5.99 35.09 25.24
N THR A 279 -7.21 34.82 25.70
CA THR A 279 -7.70 33.48 26.04
C THR A 279 -8.78 32.97 25.10
N GLY A 280 -9.50 33.86 24.42
CA GLY A 280 -10.75 33.55 23.74
C GLY A 280 -11.94 33.55 24.71
N ARG A 281 -13.16 33.68 24.17
CA ARG A 281 -14.43 33.70 24.91
C ARG A 281 -15.44 32.84 24.17
N ASN A 282 -16.14 31.95 24.89
CA ASN A 282 -17.10 30.98 24.31
C ASN A 282 -16.54 30.14 23.15
N GLY A 283 -15.26 29.76 23.24
CA GLY A 283 -14.56 29.01 22.19
C GLY A 283 -14.18 29.82 20.95
N VAL A 284 -14.49 31.13 20.91
CA VAL A 284 -14.11 32.04 19.82
C VAL A 284 -12.88 32.84 20.23
N LYS A 285 -11.91 32.99 19.31
CA LYS A 285 -10.67 33.74 19.50
C LYS A 285 -10.36 34.63 18.30
N LEU A 286 -9.80 35.80 18.56
CA LEU A 286 -9.24 36.66 17.51
C LEU A 286 -7.74 36.35 17.35
N THR A 287 -7.38 35.79 16.20
CA THR A 287 -6.01 35.39 15.87
C THR A 287 -5.40 36.32 14.81
N ALA A 288 -4.06 36.25 14.70
CA ALA A 288 -3.26 37.04 13.77
C ALA A 288 -2.79 36.14 12.62
N VAL A 289 -3.09 36.54 11.39
CA VAL A 289 -2.62 35.85 10.17
C VAL A 289 -1.57 36.74 9.52
N GLU A 290 -0.36 36.22 9.36
CA GLU A 290 0.74 36.96 8.72
C GLU A 290 0.45 37.15 7.23
N VAL A 291 0.69 38.36 6.74
CA VAL A 291 0.50 38.74 5.34
C VAL A 291 1.66 39.62 4.87
N VAL A 292 1.81 39.75 3.56
CA VAL A 292 2.76 40.72 2.98
C VAL A 292 2.30 42.15 3.22
N GLU A 293 3.26 43.09 3.26
CA GLU A 293 3.02 44.52 3.52
C GLU A 293 1.95 45.13 2.61
N SER A 294 1.93 44.76 1.32
CA SER A 294 0.96 45.28 0.35
C SER A 294 -0.49 44.90 0.67
N VAL A 295 -0.71 43.68 1.20
CA VAL A 295 -2.02 43.20 1.64
C VAL A 295 -2.42 43.92 2.92
N TYR A 296 -1.49 44.04 3.88
CA TYR A 296 -1.74 44.76 5.13
C TYR A 296 -2.10 46.22 4.87
N ASN A 297 -1.36 46.93 4.01
CA ASN A 297 -1.58 48.36 3.77
C ASN A 297 -2.97 48.65 3.19
N LYS A 298 -3.50 47.76 2.34
CA LYS A 298 -4.85 47.82 1.77
C LYS A 298 -5.96 47.41 2.74
N ALA A 299 -5.64 46.67 3.80
CA ALA A 299 -6.63 46.22 4.76
C ALA A 299 -7.24 47.40 5.55
N PRO A 300 -8.57 47.41 5.79
CA PRO A 300 -9.21 48.43 6.61
C PRO A 300 -8.86 48.25 8.09
N LYS A 301 -9.11 49.29 8.90
CA LYS A 301 -9.06 49.19 10.37
C LYS A 301 -10.36 48.62 10.91
N GLY A 302 -10.39 48.23 12.17
CA GLY A 302 -11.58 47.67 12.84
C GLY A 302 -11.38 46.23 13.28
N LEU A 303 -12.47 45.54 13.61
CA LEU A 303 -12.41 44.20 14.21
C LEU A 303 -12.83 43.09 13.26
N ASP A 304 -13.23 43.39 12.03
CA ASP A 304 -13.69 42.35 11.10
C ASP A 304 -12.52 41.52 10.55
N ASN A 305 -12.86 40.36 9.99
CA ASN A 305 -11.89 39.48 9.36
C ASN A 305 -11.19 40.20 8.19
N GLY A 306 -9.87 40.08 8.14
CA GLY A 306 -9.05 40.74 7.12
C GLY A 306 -8.67 42.18 7.45
N ASN A 307 -9.18 42.77 8.53
CA ASN A 307 -8.77 44.10 8.97
C ASN A 307 -7.35 44.05 9.57
N LYS A 308 -6.63 45.17 9.55
CA LYS A 308 -5.27 45.29 10.12
C LYS A 308 -5.23 44.80 11.56
N PHE A 309 -4.20 44.07 11.98
CA PHE A 309 -3.97 43.70 13.39
C PHE A 309 -2.79 44.52 13.94
N GLU A 310 -3.08 45.79 14.25
CA GLU A 310 -2.06 46.79 14.54
C GLU A 310 -1.19 46.43 15.75
N ARG A 311 -1.80 45.93 16.84
CA ARG A 311 -1.06 45.56 18.07
C ARG A 311 -0.09 44.39 17.91
N LYS A 312 -0.15 43.64 16.79
CA LYS A 312 0.79 42.55 16.48
C LYS A 312 1.80 42.93 15.39
N THR A 313 1.56 44.04 14.70
CA THR A 313 2.39 44.53 13.61
C THR A 313 3.39 45.53 14.17
N VAL A 314 4.56 45.02 14.60
CA VAL A 314 5.59 45.82 15.29
C VAL A 314 6.91 45.72 14.53
N ARG A 315 7.62 46.85 14.46
CA ARG A 315 9.00 46.91 13.98
C ARG A 315 9.94 46.54 15.14
N THR A 316 10.69 45.46 14.98
CA THR A 316 11.53 44.88 16.04
C THR A 316 12.99 44.91 15.63
N PRO A 317 13.90 45.44 16.47
CA PRO A 317 15.34 45.32 16.24
C PRO A 317 15.79 43.86 16.35
N ILE A 318 16.69 43.44 15.46
CA ILE A 318 17.22 42.07 15.42
C ILE A 318 18.73 42.09 15.23
N SER A 319 19.39 40.96 15.53
CA SER A 319 20.82 40.82 15.26
C SER A 319 21.08 40.69 13.75
N LYS A 320 22.33 40.92 13.35
CA LYS A 320 22.76 40.73 11.96
C LYS A 320 22.60 39.28 11.50
N GLU A 321 22.90 38.32 12.37
CA GLU A 321 22.78 36.89 12.08
C GLU A 321 21.32 36.49 11.84
N GLU A 322 20.40 37.03 12.63
CA GLU A 322 18.96 36.81 12.42
C GLU A 322 18.49 37.47 11.13
N TYR A 323 18.96 38.68 10.84
CA TYR A 323 18.66 39.39 9.59
C TYR A 323 19.10 38.57 8.36
N ASP A 324 20.35 38.10 8.33
CA ASP A 324 20.91 37.30 7.24
C ASP A 324 20.15 35.97 7.06
N LYS A 325 19.72 35.35 8.16
CA LYS A 325 18.86 34.15 8.12
C LYS A 325 17.49 34.45 7.51
N LEU A 326 16.84 35.54 7.92
CA LEU A 326 15.53 35.93 7.42
C LEU A 326 15.58 36.37 5.96
N VAL A 327 16.69 36.96 5.49
CA VAL A 327 16.91 37.26 4.07
C VAL A 327 16.83 35.99 3.22
N LYS A 328 17.52 34.91 3.64
CA LYS A 328 17.46 33.61 2.95
C LYS A 328 16.05 33.03 2.97
N GLN A 329 15.42 32.99 4.14
CA GLN A 329 14.03 32.50 4.27
C GLN A 329 13.05 33.30 3.42
N LYS A 330 13.23 34.62 3.29
CA LYS A 330 12.39 35.47 2.46
C LYS A 330 12.53 35.14 0.97
N ALA A 331 13.74 34.85 0.49
CA ALA A 331 13.98 34.44 -0.89
C ALA A 331 13.27 33.12 -1.23
N ASP A 332 13.20 32.20 -0.27
CA ASP A 332 12.50 30.91 -0.39
C ASP A 332 10.98 31.01 -0.09
N GLY A 333 10.45 32.21 0.14
CA GLY A 333 9.04 32.44 0.49
C GLY A 333 8.65 32.08 1.93
N GLY A 334 9.61 31.72 2.79
CA GLY A 334 9.41 31.37 4.19
C GLY A 334 9.26 32.55 5.17
N PHE A 335 9.43 33.80 4.72
CA PHE A 335 9.22 35.01 5.54
C PHE A 335 8.48 36.12 4.77
N LEU A 336 7.28 36.49 5.23
CA LEU A 336 6.42 37.48 4.56
C LEU A 336 6.68 38.93 4.98
N GLY A 337 7.25 39.14 6.17
CA GLY A 337 7.53 40.47 6.72
C GLY A 337 8.60 41.27 5.98
N LYS A 338 8.73 42.56 6.32
CA LYS A 338 9.75 43.47 5.78
C LYS A 338 11.03 43.39 6.61
N LEU A 339 12.18 43.46 5.94
CA LEU A 339 13.50 43.55 6.55
C LEU A 339 14.11 44.91 6.20
N GLU A 340 14.71 45.58 7.18
CA GLU A 340 15.34 46.89 7.02
C GLU A 340 16.69 46.92 7.73
N ALA A 341 17.68 47.54 7.10
CA ALA A 341 18.98 47.83 7.72
C ALA A 341 19.24 49.34 7.73
N THR A 342 19.69 49.87 8.86
CA THR A 342 20.17 51.26 8.98
C THR A 342 21.64 51.30 8.62
N LYS A 343 22.03 52.28 7.79
CA LYS A 343 23.43 52.48 7.37
C LYS A 343 24.02 53.74 7.99
N ASP A 344 25.32 53.71 8.28
CA ASP A 344 26.08 54.90 8.67
C ASP A 344 26.39 55.81 7.46
N VAL A 345 27.07 56.93 7.73
CA VAL A 345 27.48 57.90 6.69
C VAL A 345 28.42 57.32 5.62
N ASN A 346 29.07 56.19 5.92
CA ASN A 346 29.97 55.48 5.01
C ASN A 346 29.27 54.31 4.28
N GLY A 347 27.96 54.12 4.49
CA GLY A 347 27.16 53.07 3.88
C GLY A 347 27.25 51.71 4.58
N THR A 348 27.88 51.62 5.74
CA THR A 348 28.00 50.38 6.55
C THR A 348 26.72 50.14 7.32
N GLU A 349 26.17 48.92 7.26
CA GLU A 349 24.99 48.55 8.05
C GLU A 349 25.33 48.46 9.55
N ILE A 350 24.62 49.24 10.37
CA ILE A 350 24.86 49.40 11.81
C ILE A 350 23.69 48.96 12.70
N ALA A 351 22.51 48.71 12.14
CA ALA A 351 21.36 48.15 12.85
C ALA A 351 20.38 47.46 11.90
N TRP A 352 19.72 46.39 12.36
CA TRP A 352 18.80 45.58 11.54
C TRP A 352 17.44 45.45 12.22
N PHE A 353 16.39 45.41 11.42
CA PHE A 353 15.02 45.38 11.88
C PHE A 353 14.17 44.44 11.03
N LYS A 354 13.18 43.81 11.67
CA LYS A 354 12.08 43.12 11.00
C LYS A 354 10.74 43.77 11.34
N SER A 355 9.83 43.78 10.37
CA SER A 355 8.44 44.18 10.54
C SER A 355 7.54 43.09 9.99
N GLN A 356 6.77 42.44 10.85
CA GLN A 356 5.79 41.44 10.43
C GLN A 356 4.40 42.07 10.42
N TYR A 357 3.62 41.79 9.36
CA TYR A 357 2.31 42.39 9.17
C TYR A 357 1.23 41.35 9.35
N PHE A 358 0.21 41.68 10.14
CA PHE A 358 -0.85 40.73 10.47
C PHE A 358 -2.23 41.29 10.17
N VAL A 359 -3.14 40.45 9.68
CA VAL A 359 -4.57 40.75 9.63
C VAL A 359 -5.33 39.93 10.67
N LYS A 360 -6.46 40.46 11.11
CA LYS A 360 -7.37 39.84 12.09
C LYS A 360 -8.09 38.65 11.47
N LYS A 361 -8.20 37.56 12.23
CA LYS A 361 -9.02 36.40 11.87
C LYS A 361 -9.75 35.86 13.10
N TRP A 362 -11.07 35.85 13.05
CA TRP A 362 -11.92 35.23 14.04
C TRP A 362 -12.02 33.74 13.76
N VAL A 363 -11.70 32.95 14.76
CA VAL A 363 -11.79 31.50 14.70
C VAL A 363 -12.59 30.96 15.88
N LYS A 364 -13.33 29.88 15.66
CA LYS A 364 -14.00 29.12 16.71
C LYS A 364 -13.38 27.74 16.82
N THR A 365 -12.95 27.41 18.02
CA THR A 365 -12.30 26.15 18.36
C THR A 365 -13.34 25.28 19.06
N THR A 366 -13.82 24.23 18.38
CA THR A 366 -14.82 23.31 18.94
C THR A 366 -14.17 21.98 19.26
N VAL A 367 -14.08 21.62 20.55
CA VAL A 367 -13.70 20.26 20.96
C VAL A 367 -14.88 19.35 20.63
N LYS A 368 -14.66 18.37 19.75
CA LYS A 368 -15.67 17.36 19.46
C LYS A 368 -15.46 16.18 20.41
N GLU A 369 -16.50 15.73 21.08
CA GLU A 369 -16.49 14.44 21.78
C GLU A 369 -17.00 13.36 20.83
N LEU A 370 -16.24 12.26 20.72
CA LEU A 370 -16.69 11.02 20.08
C LEU A 370 -17.03 10.00 21.17
N TYR A 371 -18.07 9.22 20.94
CA TYR A 371 -18.56 8.23 21.88
C TYR A 371 -18.44 6.83 21.27
N PHE A 372 -18.10 5.84 22.09
CA PHE A 372 -17.80 4.49 21.66
C PHE A 372 -18.44 3.44 22.58
N HIS A 373 -18.76 2.29 21.99
CA HIS A 373 -19.12 1.06 22.68
C HIS A 373 -18.15 -0.05 22.26
N THR A 374 -17.38 -0.56 23.22
CA THR A 374 -16.47 -1.70 23.02
C THR A 374 -17.25 -3.00 23.01
N ARG A 375 -17.24 -3.70 21.88
CA ARG A 375 -17.81 -5.04 21.72
C ARG A 375 -16.73 -6.08 21.93
N TYR A 376 -17.05 -7.18 22.60
CA TYR A 376 -16.10 -8.25 22.92
C TYR A 376 -16.43 -9.51 22.15
N PHE A 377 -15.43 -10.10 21.50
CA PHE A 377 -15.62 -11.29 20.68
C PHE A 377 -14.68 -12.41 21.11
N VAL A 378 -15.21 -13.63 21.11
CA VAL A 378 -14.43 -14.87 21.21
C VAL A 378 -14.58 -15.62 19.90
N ILE A 379 -13.47 -16.17 19.39
CA ILE A 379 -13.42 -16.86 18.11
C ILE A 379 -12.99 -18.30 18.32
N THR A 380 -13.72 -19.23 17.69
CA THR A 380 -13.22 -20.58 17.41
C THR A 380 -12.55 -20.62 16.04
N LEU A 381 -11.30 -21.09 16.01
CA LEU A 381 -10.55 -21.34 14.78
C LEU A 381 -10.61 -22.82 14.40
N ALA A 382 -10.65 -23.10 13.11
CA ALA A 382 -10.60 -24.45 12.57
C ALA A 382 -9.65 -24.52 11.37
N ASP A 383 -9.00 -25.67 11.17
CA ASP A 383 -8.21 -25.94 9.97
C ASP A 383 -9.13 -25.96 8.73
N ALA A 384 -8.77 -25.19 7.71
CA ALA A 384 -9.43 -25.13 6.42
C ALA A 384 -8.78 -26.08 5.40
N GLY A 385 -7.61 -26.65 5.70
CA GLY A 385 -6.83 -27.47 4.79
C GLY A 385 -5.94 -26.67 3.82
N ARG A 386 -5.36 -27.36 2.84
CA ARG A 386 -4.39 -26.77 1.91
C ARG A 386 -5.06 -25.81 0.92
N LEU A 387 -4.33 -24.79 0.51
CA LEU A 387 -4.84 -23.75 -0.41
C LEU A 387 -5.35 -24.35 -1.72
N GLY A 388 -4.51 -25.10 -2.42
CA GLY A 388 -4.86 -25.68 -3.72
C GLY A 388 -5.91 -26.79 -3.65
N ASP A 389 -6.20 -27.35 -2.47
CA ASP A 389 -7.35 -28.27 -2.32
C ASP A 389 -8.68 -27.51 -2.28
N ASN A 390 -8.70 -26.33 -1.67
CA ASN A 390 -9.92 -25.54 -1.53
C ASN A 390 -10.27 -24.72 -2.77
N VAL A 391 -9.28 -24.13 -3.44
CA VAL A 391 -9.54 -23.19 -4.55
C VAL A 391 -8.82 -23.55 -5.84
N GLY A 392 -8.02 -24.62 -5.84
CA GLY A 392 -7.12 -24.91 -6.94
C GLY A 392 -5.95 -23.95 -7.05
N GLY A 393 -5.27 -23.97 -8.18
CA GLY A 393 -4.11 -23.15 -8.50
C GLY A 393 -4.07 -22.84 -9.99
N GLN A 394 -3.85 -21.58 -10.32
CA GLN A 394 -3.60 -21.17 -11.70
C GLN A 394 -2.34 -21.86 -12.22
N GLY A 395 -2.27 -22.09 -13.53
CA GLY A 395 -1.05 -22.54 -14.17
C GLY A 395 0.01 -21.45 -14.10
N PHE A 396 1.24 -21.78 -14.45
CA PHE A 396 2.34 -20.82 -14.51
C PHE A 396 2.95 -20.83 -15.91
N SER A 397 3.40 -19.69 -16.42
CA SER A 397 4.06 -19.60 -17.72
C SER A 397 5.19 -18.58 -17.70
N TRP A 398 6.22 -18.86 -18.48
CA TRP A 398 7.39 -17.99 -18.63
C TRP A 398 7.84 -17.96 -20.10
N ASN A 399 8.68 -16.99 -20.44
CA ASN A 399 9.24 -16.79 -21.78
C ASN A 399 8.17 -16.72 -22.89
N GLN A 400 6.95 -16.28 -22.54
CA GLN A 400 5.85 -16.19 -23.50
C GLN A 400 6.04 -14.98 -24.40
N LYS A 401 5.75 -15.11 -25.70
CA LYS A 401 5.78 -13.98 -26.63
C LYS A 401 4.80 -12.89 -26.19
N LEU A 402 5.16 -11.63 -26.38
CA LEU A 402 4.23 -10.50 -26.28
C LEU A 402 3.13 -10.57 -27.35
N GLY A 403 2.12 -9.71 -27.25
CA GLY A 403 1.00 -9.68 -28.19
C GLY A 403 -0.08 -10.73 -27.90
N LYS A 404 -0.04 -11.37 -26.73
CA LYS A 404 -1.03 -12.38 -26.33
C LYS A 404 -2.15 -11.73 -25.54
N LYS A 405 -3.36 -12.30 -25.62
CA LYS A 405 -4.50 -11.79 -24.85
C LYS A 405 -4.48 -12.36 -23.45
N VAL A 406 -4.63 -11.51 -22.45
CA VAL A 406 -4.68 -11.85 -21.03
C VAL A 406 -5.93 -11.27 -20.39
N PHE A 407 -6.41 -11.97 -19.36
CA PHE A 407 -7.27 -11.35 -18.36
C PHE A 407 -6.42 -10.98 -17.15
N THR A 408 -6.69 -9.84 -16.53
CA THR A 408 -6.21 -9.55 -15.17
C THR A 408 -7.39 -9.44 -14.23
N PHE A 409 -7.27 -10.01 -13.03
CA PHE A 409 -8.32 -10.06 -12.01
C PHE A 409 -7.77 -9.51 -10.70
N GLY A 410 -8.42 -8.51 -10.12
CA GLY A 410 -7.83 -7.73 -9.04
C GLY A 410 -8.80 -6.90 -8.23
N TYR A 411 -8.26 -6.17 -7.25
CA TYR A 411 -9.04 -5.29 -6.37
C TYR A 411 -8.56 -3.83 -6.49
N PRO A 412 -8.76 -3.12 -7.62
CA PRO A 412 -8.50 -1.68 -7.68
C PRO A 412 -9.38 -0.92 -6.66
N ALA A 413 -8.89 0.17 -6.06
CA ALA A 413 -9.61 0.87 -4.99
C ALA A 413 -9.42 2.38 -4.88
N TYR A 414 -8.38 2.92 -5.50
CA TYR A 414 -8.07 4.32 -5.36
C TYR A 414 -8.76 5.17 -6.43
N ALA A 415 -8.75 6.48 -6.21
CA ALA A 415 -9.21 7.44 -7.22
C ALA A 415 -8.19 7.54 -8.37
N HIS A 416 -8.65 7.97 -9.53
CA HIS A 416 -7.79 8.56 -10.56
C HIS A 416 -7.20 9.88 -10.05
N LEU A 417 -6.24 10.45 -10.80
CA LEU A 417 -5.58 11.70 -10.45
C LEU A 417 -6.57 12.89 -10.52
N ASP A 418 -7.59 12.79 -11.38
CA ASP A 418 -8.73 13.71 -11.46
C ASP A 418 -9.73 13.61 -10.28
N GLY A 419 -9.48 12.72 -9.31
CA GLY A 419 -10.33 12.49 -8.13
C GLY A 419 -11.50 11.53 -8.35
N HIS A 420 -11.79 11.12 -9.59
CA HIS A 420 -12.85 10.15 -9.88
C HIS A 420 -12.50 8.78 -9.30
N ARG A 421 -13.42 8.17 -8.53
CA ARG A 421 -13.19 6.90 -7.84
C ARG A 421 -14.11 5.78 -8.32
N PRO A 422 -13.77 5.08 -9.42
CA PRO A 422 -14.62 4.02 -9.98
C PRO A 422 -14.62 2.72 -9.17
N TYR A 423 -13.63 2.52 -8.30
CA TYR A 423 -13.49 1.30 -7.54
C TYR A 423 -13.32 1.55 -6.05
N SER A 424 -13.82 0.60 -5.26
CA SER A 424 -13.75 0.62 -3.80
C SER A 424 -12.76 -0.39 -3.21
N GLY A 425 -12.23 -1.31 -4.02
CA GLY A 425 -11.44 -2.44 -3.55
C GLY A 425 -12.22 -3.54 -2.86
N HIS A 426 -13.52 -3.39 -2.61
CA HIS A 426 -14.29 -4.40 -1.87
C HIS A 426 -14.69 -5.62 -2.71
N THR A 427 -14.70 -5.48 -4.03
CA THR A 427 -15.11 -6.52 -4.97
C THR A 427 -14.04 -6.69 -6.04
N MET A 428 -13.82 -7.93 -6.46
CA MET A 428 -12.89 -8.23 -7.54
C MET A 428 -13.42 -7.68 -8.87
N LYS A 429 -12.52 -7.08 -9.62
CA LYS A 429 -12.73 -6.55 -10.98
C LYS A 429 -11.84 -7.28 -11.95
N TRP A 430 -12.07 -7.07 -13.24
CA TRP A 430 -11.25 -7.64 -14.29
C TRP A 430 -11.00 -6.64 -15.42
N CYS A 431 -9.87 -6.81 -16.10
CA CYS A 431 -9.55 -6.19 -17.37
C CYS A 431 -9.16 -7.27 -18.37
N TYR A 432 -9.31 -6.97 -19.66
CA TYR A 432 -8.92 -7.84 -20.75
C TYR A 432 -8.18 -7.03 -21.80
N GLY A 433 -7.03 -7.52 -22.24
CA GLY A 433 -6.22 -6.80 -23.20
C GLY A 433 -5.18 -7.67 -23.88
N LYS A 434 -4.62 -7.15 -24.97
CA LYS A 434 -3.47 -7.73 -25.66
C LYS A 434 -2.20 -7.16 -25.03
N THR A 435 -1.27 -8.01 -24.61
CA THR A 435 0.00 -7.58 -24.04
C THR A 435 0.85 -6.88 -25.09
N GLY A 436 1.59 -5.86 -24.68
CA GLY A 436 2.61 -5.18 -25.46
C GLY A 436 3.67 -4.60 -24.54
N ASN A 437 4.65 -3.89 -25.11
CA ASN A 437 5.65 -3.19 -24.30
C ASN A 437 4.99 -2.19 -23.35
N ALA A 438 5.43 -2.17 -22.10
CA ALA A 438 5.06 -1.10 -21.17
C ALA A 438 5.83 0.19 -21.50
N PRO A 439 5.30 1.37 -21.11
CA PRO A 439 6.12 2.57 -20.98
C PRO A 439 7.24 2.37 -19.98
N ASP A 440 8.45 2.85 -20.29
CA ASP A 440 9.55 2.90 -19.33
C ASP A 440 9.14 3.74 -18.13
N VAL A 441 9.47 3.26 -16.93
CA VAL A 441 9.32 4.00 -15.68
C VAL A 441 10.67 4.05 -14.97
N PRO A 442 11.58 4.96 -15.37
CA PRO A 442 12.95 5.00 -14.86
C PRO A 442 13.05 5.19 -13.34
N LYS A 443 12.03 5.83 -12.73
CA LYS A 443 11.94 5.99 -11.28
C LYS A 443 12.01 4.65 -10.53
N TYR A 444 11.49 3.60 -11.14
CA TYR A 444 11.36 2.27 -10.53
C TYR A 444 12.26 1.23 -11.20
N ASN A 445 13.14 1.63 -12.12
CA ASN A 445 13.86 0.65 -12.96
C ASN A 445 12.90 -0.39 -13.59
N ALA A 446 11.77 0.08 -14.12
CA ALA A 446 10.87 -0.77 -14.90
C ALA A 446 11.04 -0.46 -16.40
N GLN A 447 11.87 -1.23 -17.10
CA GLN A 447 12.16 -1.07 -18.53
C GLN A 447 11.74 -2.30 -19.36
N GLU A 448 11.68 -3.49 -18.76
CA GLU A 448 11.34 -4.75 -19.42
C GLU A 448 9.90 -5.20 -19.15
N HIS A 449 9.12 -4.38 -18.46
CA HIS A 449 7.70 -4.63 -18.24
C HIS A 449 6.91 -4.81 -19.55
N GLN A 450 5.87 -5.64 -19.45
CA GLN A 450 4.78 -5.68 -20.43
C GLN A 450 3.52 -5.03 -19.83
N ALA A 451 2.58 -4.64 -20.69
CA ALA A 451 1.39 -3.93 -20.27
C ALA A 451 0.14 -4.31 -21.07
N ILE A 452 -1.02 -4.02 -20.49
CA ILE A 452 -2.31 -3.97 -21.19
C ILE A 452 -2.99 -2.62 -20.92
N LYS A 453 -3.80 -2.15 -21.88
CA LYS A 453 -4.76 -1.08 -21.61
C LYS A 453 -5.79 -1.58 -20.59
N CYS A 454 -5.92 -0.88 -19.47
CA CYS A 454 -6.79 -1.26 -18.37
C CYS A 454 -6.97 -0.07 -17.45
N ALA A 455 -8.22 0.31 -17.20
CA ALA A 455 -8.56 1.41 -16.30
C ALA A 455 -8.52 0.99 -14.82
N PHE A 456 -7.70 0.02 -14.41
CA PHE A 456 -7.52 -0.30 -13.00
C PHE A 456 -6.80 0.86 -12.32
N THR A 457 -7.29 1.26 -11.15
CA THR A 457 -6.62 2.22 -10.28
C THR A 457 -5.71 1.49 -9.28
N PRO A 458 -4.86 2.23 -8.54
CA PRO A 458 -4.12 1.66 -7.42
C PRO A 458 -4.90 0.71 -6.51
N GLY A 459 -4.20 -0.32 -6.03
CA GLY A 459 -4.73 -1.46 -5.28
C GLY A 459 -4.87 -2.74 -6.10
N ALA A 460 -4.75 -2.63 -7.43
CA ALA A 460 -4.66 -3.81 -8.29
C ALA A 460 -3.30 -4.53 -8.22
N SER A 461 -2.29 -4.01 -7.52
CA SER A 461 -0.97 -4.66 -7.39
C SER A 461 -1.08 -6.13 -6.96
N GLY A 462 -0.26 -7.00 -7.54
CA GLY A 462 -0.29 -8.45 -7.35
C GLY A 462 -1.38 -9.21 -8.12
N SER A 463 -2.25 -8.52 -8.87
CA SER A 463 -3.27 -9.18 -9.69
C SER A 463 -2.64 -9.99 -10.82
N PRO A 464 -3.01 -11.26 -11.05
CA PRO A 464 -2.37 -12.07 -12.07
C PRO A 464 -2.77 -11.67 -13.50
N PHE A 465 -1.81 -11.67 -14.40
CA PHE A 465 -2.04 -11.70 -15.84
C PHE A 465 -2.24 -13.15 -16.27
N LEU A 466 -3.48 -13.54 -16.54
CA LEU A 466 -3.85 -14.90 -16.92
C LEU A 466 -3.94 -15.05 -18.45
N LEU A 467 -2.95 -15.74 -19.01
CA LEU A 467 -2.99 -16.26 -20.37
C LEU A 467 -3.99 -17.41 -20.48
N GLN A 468 -4.63 -17.52 -21.66
CA GLN A 468 -5.52 -18.63 -22.01
C GLN A 468 -6.59 -18.92 -20.94
N TYR A 469 -7.13 -17.87 -20.31
CA TYR A 469 -8.14 -18.02 -19.28
C TYR A 469 -9.39 -18.73 -19.82
N LYS A 470 -9.71 -19.89 -19.25
CA LYS A 470 -10.87 -20.69 -19.60
C LYS A 470 -12.01 -20.36 -18.64
N ASN A 471 -12.97 -19.57 -19.11
CA ASN A 471 -14.11 -19.10 -18.31
C ASN A 471 -14.91 -20.24 -17.62
N SER A 472 -15.02 -21.39 -18.27
CA SER A 472 -15.74 -22.56 -17.74
C SER A 472 -15.02 -23.24 -16.58
N LYS A 473 -13.68 -23.17 -16.55
CA LYS A 473 -12.83 -23.77 -15.50
C LYS A 473 -12.32 -22.75 -14.50
N ARG A 474 -12.45 -21.46 -14.82
CA ARG A 474 -11.90 -20.34 -14.06
C ARG A 474 -10.37 -20.40 -13.90
N THR A 475 -9.69 -21.04 -14.85
CA THR A 475 -8.24 -21.26 -14.83
C THR A 475 -7.57 -20.75 -16.10
N GLY A 476 -6.35 -20.25 -15.99
CA GLY A 476 -5.41 -19.91 -17.06
C GLY A 476 -3.97 -20.13 -16.59
N TYR A 477 -3.04 -19.39 -17.17
CA TYR A 477 -1.62 -19.42 -16.82
C TYR A 477 -1.16 -18.03 -16.39
N VAL A 478 -0.63 -17.91 -15.17
CA VAL A 478 -0.03 -16.67 -14.67
C VAL A 478 1.21 -16.37 -15.50
N ASN A 479 1.22 -15.20 -16.13
CA ASN A 479 2.27 -14.70 -17.03
C ASN A 479 2.73 -13.29 -16.61
N GLY A 480 2.66 -13.02 -15.32
CA GLY A 480 2.88 -11.70 -14.73
C GLY A 480 1.91 -11.44 -13.59
N VAL A 481 2.29 -10.49 -12.74
CA VAL A 481 1.47 -9.86 -11.70
C VAL A 481 1.46 -8.35 -11.90
N VAL A 482 0.33 -7.68 -11.71
CA VAL A 482 0.28 -6.20 -11.79
C VAL A 482 1.30 -5.62 -10.82
N SER A 483 2.22 -4.83 -11.35
CA SER A 483 3.21 -4.09 -10.56
C SER A 483 2.80 -2.62 -10.47
N LEU A 484 2.73 -1.93 -11.61
CA LEU A 484 2.38 -0.50 -11.65
C LEU A 484 1.04 -0.23 -12.35
N THR A 485 0.37 0.83 -11.92
CA THR A 485 -0.76 1.48 -12.60
C THR A 485 -0.29 2.81 -13.17
N LEU A 486 -0.49 3.03 -14.47
CA LEU A 486 0.03 4.20 -15.19
C LEU A 486 -1.10 5.02 -15.80
N ASP A 487 -0.93 6.34 -15.74
CA ASP A 487 -1.53 7.29 -16.70
C ASP A 487 -0.51 7.45 -17.84
N SER A 488 -0.81 6.85 -18.99
CA SER A 488 0.11 6.81 -20.13
C SER A 488 -0.16 7.86 -21.20
N ASP A 489 -1.26 8.61 -21.11
CA ASP A 489 -1.60 9.70 -22.03
C ASP A 489 -1.67 11.08 -21.36
N GLY A 490 -1.49 11.15 -20.04
CA GLY A 490 -1.38 12.40 -19.27
C GLY A 490 -2.72 13.11 -19.08
N ASN A 491 -3.83 12.36 -19.10
CA ASN A 491 -5.18 12.90 -18.95
C ASN A 491 -5.70 12.83 -17.49
N ASP A 492 -4.81 12.61 -16.53
CA ASP A 492 -5.09 12.42 -15.12
C ASP A 492 -5.92 11.17 -14.79
N ARG A 493 -5.94 10.18 -15.71
CA ARG A 493 -6.62 8.90 -15.50
C ARG A 493 -5.72 7.71 -15.85
N TYR A 494 -5.52 6.85 -14.86
CA TYR A 494 -4.93 5.53 -15.09
C TYR A 494 -5.65 4.77 -16.21
N ASP A 495 -4.88 4.40 -17.23
CA ASP A 495 -5.36 3.75 -18.44
C ASP A 495 -4.58 2.46 -18.77
N ARG A 496 -3.59 2.12 -17.93
CA ARG A 496 -2.69 0.99 -18.14
C ARG A 496 -2.25 0.34 -16.83
N VAL A 497 -2.10 -0.98 -16.89
CA VAL A 497 -1.37 -1.74 -15.87
C VAL A 497 -0.17 -2.42 -16.48
N THR A 498 0.94 -2.42 -15.77
CA THR A 498 2.20 -3.05 -16.16
C THR A 498 2.48 -4.29 -15.30
N THR A 499 3.34 -5.16 -15.81
CA THR A 499 3.80 -6.34 -15.08
C THR A 499 5.23 -6.68 -15.51
N PRO A 500 6.06 -7.16 -14.57
CA PRO A 500 7.31 -7.85 -14.88
C PRO A 500 7.14 -8.88 -15.98
N TYR A 501 8.15 -9.00 -16.84
CA TYR A 501 8.20 -10.09 -17.80
C TYR A 501 8.71 -11.36 -17.12
N PHE A 502 7.87 -12.40 -17.06
CA PHE A 502 8.29 -13.67 -16.47
C PHE A 502 9.20 -14.44 -17.42
N ASN A 503 10.50 -14.45 -17.13
CA ASN A 503 11.54 -15.13 -17.87
C ASN A 503 11.94 -16.47 -17.20
N GLY A 504 13.04 -17.08 -17.65
CA GLY A 504 13.61 -18.31 -17.09
C GLY A 504 14.09 -18.16 -15.65
N GLU A 505 14.63 -16.99 -15.27
CA GLU A 505 14.98 -16.68 -13.88
C GLU A 505 13.74 -16.66 -12.98
N THR A 506 12.65 -16.03 -13.42
CA THR A 506 11.36 -16.08 -12.73
C THR A 506 10.86 -17.52 -12.56
N TYR A 507 11.02 -18.37 -13.59
CA TYR A 507 10.69 -19.78 -13.50
C TYR A 507 11.59 -20.54 -12.50
N GLY A 508 12.87 -20.20 -12.40
CA GLY A 508 13.79 -20.75 -11.40
C GLY A 508 13.30 -20.49 -9.96
N ILE A 509 12.91 -19.25 -9.68
CA ILE A 509 12.34 -18.84 -8.38
C ILE A 509 11.02 -19.55 -8.12
N TYR A 510 10.10 -19.55 -9.10
CA TYR A 510 8.84 -20.28 -9.01
C TYR A 510 9.08 -21.77 -8.70
N LYS A 511 10.00 -22.41 -9.41
CA LYS A 511 10.31 -23.84 -9.25
C LYS A 511 10.84 -24.15 -7.85
N SER A 512 11.70 -23.29 -7.31
CA SER A 512 12.17 -23.41 -5.92
C SER A 512 11.01 -23.31 -4.93
N ALA A 513 10.17 -22.27 -5.07
CA ALA A 513 9.04 -22.04 -4.17
C ALA A 513 7.95 -23.12 -4.28
N ALA A 514 7.64 -23.60 -5.48
CA ALA A 514 6.61 -24.62 -5.77
C ALA A 514 6.95 -26.00 -5.19
N ASN A 515 8.22 -26.25 -4.89
CA ASN A 515 8.70 -27.48 -4.28
C ASN A 515 8.96 -27.36 -2.77
N ARG A 516 8.51 -26.27 -2.13
CA ARG A 516 8.71 -26.04 -0.69
C ARG A 516 7.48 -26.41 0.13
N TRP A 517 7.66 -27.36 1.06
CA TRP A 517 6.64 -27.69 2.07
C TRP A 517 6.74 -26.72 3.25
N THR A 518 5.59 -26.28 3.77
CA THR A 518 5.48 -25.35 4.91
C THR A 518 5.17 -26.04 6.23
N GLY A 519 5.11 -27.37 6.28
CA GLY A 519 4.77 -28.10 7.50
C GLY A 519 3.26 -28.12 7.77
N LYS A 520 2.89 -28.66 8.93
CA LYS A 520 1.53 -28.59 9.48
C LYS A 520 1.47 -27.47 10.52
N LEU A 521 0.28 -26.92 10.72
CA LEU A 521 0.01 -26.06 11.86
C LEU A 521 0.07 -26.88 13.15
N PRO A 522 0.58 -26.31 14.27
CA PRO A 522 0.41 -26.93 15.57
C PRO A 522 -1.09 -27.06 15.90
N GLY A 523 -1.44 -28.19 16.52
CA GLY A 523 -2.82 -28.57 16.87
C GLY A 523 -3.37 -27.81 18.05
#